data_AF-A0A3B0MND1-F1
#
_entry.id   AF-A0A3B0MND1-F1
#
_cell.length_a   1.000
_cell.length_b   1.000
_cell.length_c   1.000
_cell.angle_alpha   90.00
_cell.angle_beta   90.00
_cell.angle_gamma   90.00
#
_symmetry.space_group_name_H-M   'P 1'
#
loop_
_entity.id
_entity.type
_entity.pdbx_description
1 polymer ?
#
loop_
_entity_poly.entity_id
_entity_poly.type
_entity_poly.pdbx_seq_one_letter_code
_entity_poly.pdbx_strand_id
1 'polypeptide(L)'
;MAKCQGCTKPAGMGQDSCPYLIAAYVLAGLAMMLNIRLSYSSAPYALIRFKLPENLFSVFVRRMASALELWCLPSMLLGNIIDLFQKGLYNNKLLPMSAKELQAQVGDGGGDEKILKKASLLHTQANNLAKANGVKDQGDLKDPAEALATAVGAGTSNGLQKALSDLKSASDIVTKANEVVTKYNDVKAAYKAVKEKEDKYKNALKGGGETTYTNVTSAWEGFDKLYTDAISADKFYITVVPSIICQWLNFLTYVILLIVYVMGGNSGHITSFYFVIAISGVVFGINMTLVYAADWNYTTVYIAGENCFPILTSFIHYITTVMFGNRRKWNSDFIVVCVDIVVAIIISLAAAVVWTIGYGVFVNGPSSGSYSYGHIYAFGFGNATANAHVLSPFLMIVVGMGLVYAIYPGIAPGMIVPFYLIDKIEMVLLIATIFPPMIVVILQITDKDTGFGGWKNSPKAYGGWEKHNLFYWHWVDVLIVIKITLATIFIYSLHYRDSSLSRSIINQPKMSTFLSITFYMCHEFLLAIGFAGQISNGAEFVLIPQYIGALFMIFLAFYSEGYIIEYKSHDPAHWPTEGMTKWKAFCYWCKRATKITNNNISYVFKNYLFRGFVFFIIFYI
;
A
#
# COMPACT_ATOMS: atom_id res chain seq x y z
N MET A 1 -18.04 11.70 -19.32
CA MET A 1 -17.65 11.48 -17.90
C MET A 1 -17.59 12.84 -17.21
N ALA A 2 -18.10 12.92 -15.97
CA ALA A 2 -18.31 14.17 -15.25
C ALA A 2 -17.00 14.79 -14.73
N LYS A 3 -17.02 16.09 -14.44
CA LYS A 3 -15.93 16.85 -13.80
C LYS A 3 -15.85 16.48 -12.32
N CYS A 4 -14.67 16.17 -11.79
CA CYS A 4 -14.50 16.02 -10.34
C CYS A 4 -14.73 17.38 -9.64
N GLN A 5 -15.85 17.53 -8.90
CA GLN A 5 -16.19 18.79 -8.22
C GLN A 5 -15.28 19.08 -7.01
N GLY A 6 -14.58 18.07 -6.48
CA GLY A 6 -13.74 18.18 -5.28
C GLY A 6 -12.25 18.44 -5.56
N CYS A 7 -11.82 18.55 -6.81
CA CYS A 7 -10.40 18.71 -7.16
C CYS A 7 -10.18 19.99 -7.96
N THR A 8 -9.33 20.87 -7.43
CA THR A 8 -8.94 22.13 -8.07
C THR A 8 -7.56 22.07 -8.72
N LYS A 9 -6.76 21.04 -8.42
CA LYS A 9 -5.37 20.87 -8.87
C LYS A 9 -5.14 19.47 -9.46
N PRO A 10 -4.18 19.31 -10.40
CA PRO A 10 -3.78 18.00 -10.92
C PRO A 10 -3.14 17.14 -9.83
N ALA A 11 -3.13 15.81 -10.03
CA ALA A 11 -2.47 14.87 -9.14
C ALA A 11 -0.97 15.20 -9.01
N GLY A 12 -0.47 15.23 -7.78
CA GLY A 12 0.87 15.70 -7.48
C GLY A 12 1.31 15.29 -6.09
N MET A 13 2.60 15.44 -5.79
CA MET A 13 3.13 15.23 -4.44
C MET A 13 2.35 16.08 -3.43
N GLY A 14 1.67 15.45 -2.48
CA GLY A 14 0.86 16.13 -1.48
C GLY A 14 -0.49 16.66 -1.93
N GLN A 15 -0.97 16.24 -3.10
CA GLN A 15 -2.33 16.48 -3.57
C GLN A 15 -3.20 15.26 -3.26
N ASP A 16 -3.68 15.17 -2.02
CA ASP A 16 -4.42 14.00 -1.49
C ASP A 16 -5.82 14.39 -0.94
N SER A 17 -6.40 15.45 -1.48
CA SER A 17 -7.67 16.04 -1.02
C SER A 17 -8.90 15.60 -1.81
N CYS A 18 -8.74 14.75 -2.85
CA CYS A 18 -9.87 14.22 -3.63
C CYS A 18 -10.79 13.32 -2.77
N PRO A 19 -12.07 13.70 -2.55
CA PRO A 19 -13.00 12.88 -1.76
C PRO A 19 -13.29 11.50 -2.39
N TYR A 20 -13.33 11.42 -3.72
CA TYR A 20 -13.57 10.16 -4.43
C TYR A 20 -12.41 9.17 -4.26
N LEU A 21 -11.16 9.63 -4.35
CA LEU A 21 -10.00 8.77 -4.13
C LEU A 21 -9.85 8.39 -2.66
N ILE A 22 -10.12 9.31 -1.73
CA ILE A 22 -10.17 8.96 -0.29
C ILE A 22 -11.17 7.84 -0.06
N ALA A 23 -12.41 7.98 -0.56
CA ALA A 23 -13.43 6.95 -0.43
C ALA A 23 -13.03 5.63 -1.13
N ALA A 24 -12.42 5.71 -2.31
CA ALA A 24 -11.93 4.54 -3.05
C ALA A 24 -10.88 3.75 -2.25
N TYR A 25 -9.90 4.44 -1.65
CA TYR A 25 -8.84 3.81 -0.86
C TYR A 25 -9.36 3.26 0.47
N VAL A 26 -10.28 3.95 1.16
CA VAL A 26 -10.94 3.42 2.36
C VAL A 26 -11.71 2.14 2.04
N LEU A 27 -12.56 2.17 1.00
CA LEU A 27 -13.37 1.01 0.61
C LEU A 27 -12.51 -0.14 0.09
N ALA A 28 -11.44 0.15 -0.64
CA ALA A 28 -10.47 -0.86 -1.07
C ALA A 28 -9.78 -1.53 0.13
N GLY A 29 -9.39 -0.76 1.15
CA GLY A 29 -8.82 -1.28 2.40
C GLY A 29 -9.81 -2.17 3.15
N LEU A 30 -11.04 -1.69 3.33
CA LEU A 30 -12.13 -2.46 3.97
C LEU A 30 -12.44 -3.75 3.20
N ALA A 31 -12.40 -3.72 1.86
CA ALA A 31 -12.70 -4.86 1.02
C ALA A 31 -11.58 -5.92 1.00
N MET A 32 -10.36 -5.56 1.42
CA MET A 32 -9.18 -6.38 1.21
C MET A 32 -9.05 -7.51 2.23
N MET A 33 -9.31 -7.25 3.51
CA MET A 33 -9.19 -8.24 4.59
C MET A 33 -10.36 -9.24 4.66
N LEU A 34 -11.40 -9.04 3.85
CA LEU A 34 -12.57 -9.91 3.77
C LEU A 34 -12.23 -11.34 3.35
N ASN A 35 -11.30 -11.54 2.42
CA ASN A 35 -10.90 -12.86 1.91
C ASN A 35 -10.32 -13.76 3.01
N ILE A 36 -9.41 -13.21 3.82
CA ILE A 36 -8.79 -13.93 4.93
C ILE A 36 -9.85 -14.28 5.97
N ARG A 37 -10.71 -13.32 6.36
CA ARG A 37 -11.74 -13.58 7.37
C ARG A 37 -12.80 -14.57 6.91
N LEU A 38 -13.20 -14.55 5.64
CA LEU A 38 -14.12 -15.52 5.07
C LEU A 38 -13.56 -16.94 5.18
N SER A 39 -12.25 -17.14 4.99
CA SER A 39 -11.63 -18.45 5.19
C SER A 39 -11.73 -18.96 6.64
N TYR A 40 -11.64 -18.07 7.63
CA TYR A 40 -11.79 -18.41 9.05
C TYR A 40 -13.27 -18.60 9.45
N SER A 41 -14.16 -17.68 9.06
CA SER A 41 -15.59 -17.70 9.40
C SER A 41 -16.34 -18.88 8.76
N SER A 42 -15.95 -19.27 7.54
CA SER A 42 -16.56 -20.40 6.82
C SER A 42 -16.13 -21.77 7.35
N ALA A 43 -15.06 -21.86 8.15
CA ALA A 43 -14.49 -23.15 8.53
C ALA A 43 -15.37 -24.02 9.45
N PRO A 44 -16.06 -23.49 10.48
CA PRO A 44 -16.96 -24.29 11.31
C PRO A 44 -18.12 -24.87 10.50
N TYR A 45 -18.68 -24.08 9.58
CA TYR A 45 -19.74 -24.54 8.68
C TYR A 45 -19.24 -25.55 7.65
N ALA A 46 -18.05 -25.31 7.07
CA ALA A 46 -17.40 -26.24 6.15
C ALA A 46 -17.28 -27.63 6.77
N LEU A 47 -16.96 -27.76 8.05
CA LEU A 47 -16.92 -29.06 8.72
C LEU A 47 -18.29 -29.75 8.80
N ILE A 48 -19.32 -29.03 9.24
CA ILE A 48 -20.69 -29.56 9.37
C ILE A 48 -21.21 -29.98 7.99
N ARG A 49 -20.90 -29.20 6.95
CA ARG A 49 -21.32 -29.46 5.57
C ARG A 49 -20.54 -30.59 4.90
N PHE A 50 -19.24 -30.63 5.09
CA PHE A 50 -18.34 -31.61 4.47
C PHE A 50 -18.17 -32.88 5.30
N LYS A 51 -18.84 -32.97 6.45
CA LYS A 51 -18.77 -34.10 7.40
C LYS A 51 -17.33 -34.46 7.79
N LEU A 52 -16.49 -33.44 7.93
CA LEU A 52 -15.12 -33.61 8.36
C LEU A 52 -15.11 -33.82 9.89
N PRO A 53 -14.34 -34.80 10.40
CA PRO A 53 -14.27 -35.03 11.84
C PRO A 53 -13.66 -33.81 12.54
N GLU A 54 -14.22 -33.45 13.71
CA GLU A 54 -13.91 -32.19 14.43
C GLU A 54 -12.42 -32.06 14.79
N ASN A 55 -11.72 -33.18 14.96
CA ASN A 55 -10.27 -33.22 15.19
C ASN A 55 -9.43 -32.67 14.02
N LEU A 56 -10.01 -32.55 12.81
CA LEU A 56 -9.37 -31.96 11.64
C LEU A 56 -9.70 -30.47 11.44
N PHE A 57 -10.50 -29.84 12.33
CA PHE A 57 -10.88 -28.43 12.23
C PHE A 57 -9.68 -27.49 12.11
N SER A 58 -8.80 -27.54 13.10
CA SER A 58 -7.62 -26.68 13.17
C SER A 58 -6.70 -26.90 11.96
N VAL A 59 -6.62 -28.14 11.45
CA VAL A 59 -5.83 -28.48 10.27
C VAL A 59 -6.46 -27.90 9.00
N PHE A 60 -7.79 -27.96 8.86
CA PHE A 60 -8.50 -27.40 7.71
C PHE A 60 -8.37 -25.87 7.64
N VAL A 61 -8.72 -25.18 8.73
CA VAL A 61 -8.60 -23.71 8.84
C VAL A 61 -7.20 -23.25 8.45
N ARG A 62 -6.19 -23.90 9.05
CA ARG A 62 -4.79 -23.55 8.82
C ARG A 62 -4.37 -23.80 7.38
N ARG A 63 -4.79 -24.92 6.77
CA ARG A 63 -4.50 -25.20 5.36
C ARG A 63 -5.13 -24.19 4.41
N MET A 64 -6.36 -23.73 4.68
CA MET A 64 -7.03 -22.72 3.85
C MET A 64 -6.33 -21.36 3.95
N ALA A 65 -6.00 -20.93 5.17
CA ALA A 65 -5.28 -19.67 5.40
C ALA A 65 -3.88 -19.68 4.78
N SER A 66 -3.09 -20.72 5.04
CA SER A 66 -1.73 -20.85 4.47
C SER A 66 -1.74 -20.96 2.94
N ALA A 67 -2.77 -21.54 2.34
CA ALA A 67 -2.91 -21.58 0.88
C ALA A 67 -3.14 -20.17 0.31
N LEU A 68 -4.04 -19.39 0.91
CA LEU A 68 -4.32 -18.01 0.51
C LEU A 68 -3.05 -17.15 0.61
N GLU A 69 -2.33 -17.23 1.73
CA GLU A 69 -1.07 -16.50 1.94
C GLU A 69 0.01 -16.91 0.93
N LEU A 70 0.15 -18.21 0.65
CA LEU A 70 1.17 -18.69 -0.29
C LEU A 70 0.88 -18.24 -1.73
N TRP A 71 -0.38 -18.28 -2.18
CA TRP A 71 -0.78 -17.84 -3.52
C TRP A 71 -0.72 -16.32 -3.70
N CYS A 72 -0.68 -15.56 -2.61
CA CYS A 72 -0.45 -14.12 -2.61
C CYS A 72 0.99 -13.74 -3.02
N LEU A 73 2.01 -14.52 -2.65
CA LEU A 73 3.41 -14.15 -2.91
C LEU A 73 3.79 -14.01 -4.39
N PRO A 74 3.46 -14.95 -5.29
CA PRO A 74 3.77 -14.82 -6.70
C PRO A 74 3.08 -13.62 -7.35
N SER A 75 1.84 -13.32 -6.93
CA SER A 75 1.08 -12.20 -7.49
C SER A 75 1.56 -10.85 -6.94
N MET A 76 1.99 -10.79 -5.67
CA MET A 76 2.71 -9.63 -5.14
C MET A 76 4.03 -9.39 -5.86
N LEU A 77 4.80 -10.45 -6.15
CA LEU A 77 6.04 -10.33 -6.92
C LEU A 77 5.76 -9.77 -8.32
N LEU A 78 4.73 -10.28 -9.00
CA LEU A 78 4.33 -9.78 -10.32
C LEU A 78 3.92 -8.30 -10.25
N GLY A 79 3.12 -7.90 -9.27
CA GLY A 79 2.76 -6.49 -9.08
C GLY A 79 3.95 -5.59 -8.78
N ASN A 80 4.93 -6.06 -7.99
CA ASN A 80 6.19 -5.36 -7.75
C ASN A 80 7.02 -5.21 -9.04
N ILE A 81 7.12 -6.27 -9.86
CA ILE A 81 7.80 -6.20 -11.15
C ILE A 81 7.13 -5.17 -12.06
N ILE A 82 5.80 -5.14 -12.11
CA ILE A 82 5.03 -4.17 -12.91
C ILE A 82 5.35 -2.73 -12.46
N ASP A 83 5.33 -2.46 -11.15
CA ASP A 83 5.64 -1.14 -10.60
C ASP A 83 7.11 -0.73 -10.85
N LEU A 84 8.06 -1.61 -10.56
CA LEU A 84 9.49 -1.36 -10.78
C LEU A 84 9.78 -1.13 -12.28
N PHE A 85 9.13 -1.88 -13.16
CA PHE A 85 9.23 -1.71 -14.60
C PHE A 85 8.67 -0.34 -15.02
N GLN A 86 7.48 0.03 -14.55
CA GLN A 86 6.86 1.33 -14.81
C GLN A 86 7.72 2.51 -14.33
N LYS A 87 8.28 2.43 -13.11
CA LYS A 87 9.17 3.45 -12.54
C LYS A 87 10.54 3.51 -13.21
N GLY A 88 11.11 2.34 -13.53
CA GLY A 88 12.38 2.24 -14.23
C GLY A 88 12.32 2.83 -15.63
N LEU A 89 11.20 2.61 -16.34
CA LEU A 89 10.93 3.24 -17.62
C LEU A 89 10.75 4.76 -17.49
N TYR A 90 9.96 5.23 -16.52
CA TYR A 90 9.75 6.67 -16.29
C TYR A 90 11.08 7.46 -16.21
N ASN A 91 12.12 6.89 -15.60
CA ASN A 91 13.41 7.56 -15.43
C ASN A 91 14.38 7.42 -16.59
N ASN A 92 14.43 6.24 -17.22
CA ASN A 92 15.52 5.92 -18.14
C ASN A 92 15.07 5.88 -19.60
N LYS A 93 13.79 5.60 -19.89
CA LYS A 93 13.23 5.56 -21.26
C LYS A 93 11.71 5.72 -21.27
N LEU A 94 11.22 6.80 -21.87
CA LEU A 94 9.80 6.89 -22.25
C LEU A 94 9.41 5.71 -23.15
N LEU A 95 8.23 5.11 -22.93
CA LEU A 95 7.70 4.13 -23.87
C LEU A 95 7.33 4.81 -25.20
N PRO A 96 7.40 4.10 -26.33
CA PRO A 96 6.96 4.64 -27.62
C PRO A 96 5.52 5.16 -27.61
N MET A 97 4.66 4.61 -26.75
CA MET A 97 3.27 5.04 -26.60
C MET A 97 3.17 6.44 -25.96
N SER A 98 3.78 6.66 -24.79
CA SER A 98 3.84 7.99 -24.18
C SER A 98 4.67 8.98 -24.99
N ALA A 99 5.70 8.53 -25.71
CA ALA A 99 6.49 9.39 -26.57
C ALA A 99 5.64 9.91 -27.77
N LYS A 100 4.80 9.04 -28.34
CA LYS A 100 3.82 9.41 -29.38
C LYS A 100 2.72 10.33 -28.84
N GLU A 101 2.21 10.07 -27.63
CA GLU A 101 1.21 10.95 -27.02
C GLU A 101 1.79 12.32 -26.71
N LEU A 102 3.00 12.38 -26.14
CA LEU A 102 3.73 13.63 -25.92
C LEU A 102 3.95 14.38 -27.23
N GLN A 103 4.36 13.69 -28.30
CA GLN A 103 4.49 14.27 -29.65
C GLN A 103 3.16 14.84 -30.17
N ALA A 104 2.05 14.12 -29.98
CA ALA A 104 0.72 14.57 -30.39
C ALA A 104 0.22 15.79 -29.59
N GLN A 105 0.61 15.89 -28.31
CA GLN A 105 0.26 16.99 -27.40
C GLN A 105 1.18 18.21 -27.49
N VAL A 106 2.30 18.16 -28.24
CA VAL A 106 3.18 19.32 -28.43
C VAL A 106 2.42 20.50 -29.05
N GLY A 107 1.74 20.24 -30.17
CA GLY A 107 1.01 21.27 -30.92
C GLY A 107 1.87 22.19 -31.80
N ASP A 108 1.23 23.21 -32.36
CA ASP A 108 1.82 24.16 -33.31
C ASP A 108 2.28 25.47 -32.65
N GLY A 109 1.84 25.71 -31.41
CA GLY A 109 2.25 26.88 -30.61
C GLY A 109 1.51 28.17 -30.96
N GLY A 110 0.57 28.13 -31.91
CA GLY A 110 -0.26 29.26 -32.33
C GLY A 110 -1.73 29.13 -31.85
N GLY A 111 -2.53 28.36 -32.60
CA GLY A 111 -3.99 28.28 -32.43
C GLY A 111 -4.49 27.21 -31.45
N ASP A 112 -3.64 26.28 -31.00
CA ASP A 112 -4.02 25.13 -30.19
C ASP A 112 -3.71 25.32 -28.70
N GLU A 113 -4.57 24.82 -27.81
CA GLU A 113 -4.39 24.87 -26.34
C GLU A 113 -3.34 23.87 -25.82
N LYS A 114 -2.36 23.51 -26.64
CA LYS A 114 -1.40 22.41 -26.44
C LYS A 114 -0.11 22.83 -25.72
N ILE A 115 0.77 21.86 -25.43
CA ILE A 115 1.93 22.03 -24.53
C ILE A 115 2.83 23.20 -24.94
N LEU A 116 3.12 23.36 -26.25
CA LEU A 116 4.01 24.42 -26.74
C LEU A 116 3.46 25.83 -26.47
N LYS A 117 2.14 26.03 -26.60
CA LYS A 117 1.48 27.31 -26.30
C LYS A 117 1.52 27.62 -24.81
N LYS A 118 1.23 26.65 -23.94
CA LYS A 118 1.30 26.84 -22.49
C LYS A 118 2.75 27.08 -22.03
N ALA A 119 3.74 26.44 -22.65
CA ALA A 119 5.15 26.74 -22.42
C ALA A 119 5.50 28.19 -22.83
N SER A 120 5.00 28.68 -23.97
CA SER A 120 5.16 30.08 -24.38
C SER A 120 4.51 31.08 -23.42
N LEU A 121 3.33 30.74 -22.91
CA LEU A 121 2.65 31.51 -21.87
C LEU A 121 3.49 31.56 -20.58
N LEU A 122 4.00 30.42 -20.11
CA LEU A 122 4.86 30.35 -18.93
C LEU A 122 6.13 31.19 -19.09
N HIS A 123 6.80 31.10 -20.24
CA HIS A 123 7.96 31.93 -20.56
C HIS A 123 7.62 33.43 -20.48
N THR A 124 6.49 33.82 -21.06
CA THR A 124 6.02 35.21 -21.06
C THR A 124 5.73 35.70 -19.64
N GLN A 125 5.02 34.91 -18.84
CA GLN A 125 4.70 35.30 -17.47
C GLN A 125 5.94 35.33 -16.56
N ALA A 126 6.87 34.39 -16.72
CA ALA A 126 8.13 34.39 -15.96
C ALA A 126 8.98 35.64 -16.27
N ASN A 127 9.06 36.04 -17.54
CA ASN A 127 9.71 37.30 -17.92
C ASN A 127 9.00 38.53 -17.36
N ASN A 128 7.66 38.54 -17.36
CA ASN A 128 6.89 39.63 -16.77
C ASN A 128 7.14 39.75 -15.26
N LEU A 129 7.27 38.62 -14.56
CA LEU A 129 7.60 38.59 -13.13
C LEU A 129 9.00 39.15 -12.88
N ALA A 130 10.01 38.73 -13.66
CA ALA A 130 11.38 39.25 -13.54
C ALA A 130 11.47 40.77 -13.77
N LYS A 131 10.63 41.31 -14.66
CA LYS A 131 10.57 42.74 -15.00
C LYS A 131 9.61 43.56 -14.12
N ALA A 132 8.89 42.93 -13.21
CA ALA A 132 7.90 43.60 -12.38
C ALA A 132 8.55 44.62 -11.45
N ASN A 133 7.86 45.76 -11.25
CA ASN A 133 8.27 46.76 -10.26
C ASN A 133 8.26 46.12 -8.85
N GLY A 134 9.35 46.26 -8.10
CA GLY A 134 9.56 45.58 -6.82
C GLY A 134 10.39 44.30 -6.91
N VAL A 135 10.50 43.69 -8.10
CA VAL A 135 11.30 42.47 -8.35
C VAL A 135 12.57 42.78 -9.16
N LYS A 136 12.47 43.65 -10.18
CA LYS A 136 13.55 43.93 -11.15
C LYS A 136 14.88 44.41 -10.55
N ASP A 137 14.85 45.00 -9.36
CA ASP A 137 16.01 45.56 -8.66
C ASP A 137 16.50 44.66 -7.51
N GLN A 138 15.82 43.53 -7.27
CA GLN A 138 16.14 42.57 -6.21
C GLN A 138 16.68 41.28 -6.83
N GLY A 139 18.01 41.10 -6.89
CA GLY A 139 18.64 39.89 -7.44
C GLY A 139 18.09 38.59 -6.85
N ASP A 140 17.82 38.58 -5.54
CA ASP A 140 17.20 37.43 -4.84
C ASP A 140 15.84 37.00 -5.41
N LEU A 141 15.08 37.91 -6.05
CA LEU A 141 13.78 37.63 -6.67
C LEU A 141 13.82 37.65 -8.20
N LYS A 142 14.74 38.42 -8.80
CA LYS A 142 14.89 38.49 -10.25
C LYS A 142 15.53 37.21 -10.80
N ASP A 143 16.61 36.75 -10.18
CA ASP A 143 17.42 35.65 -10.72
C ASP A 143 16.62 34.33 -10.84
N PRO A 144 15.77 33.93 -9.87
CA PRO A 144 14.93 32.73 -10.02
C PRO A 144 13.89 32.86 -11.14
N ALA A 145 13.31 34.05 -11.34
CA ALA A 145 12.31 34.28 -12.38
C ALA A 145 12.94 34.30 -13.79
N GLU A 146 14.15 34.87 -13.93
CA GLU A 146 14.93 34.82 -15.18
C GLU A 146 15.45 33.40 -15.48
N ALA A 147 15.87 32.67 -14.45
CA ALA A 147 16.24 31.26 -14.59
C ALA A 147 15.06 30.41 -15.08
N LEU A 148 13.85 30.65 -14.56
CA LEU A 148 12.63 29.99 -15.04
C LEU A 148 12.35 30.32 -16.51
N ALA A 149 12.38 31.61 -16.89
CA ALA A 149 12.20 32.02 -18.29
C ALA A 149 13.26 31.37 -19.20
N THR A 150 14.53 31.36 -18.79
CA THR A 150 15.63 30.77 -19.55
C THR A 150 15.48 29.26 -19.73
N ALA A 151 15.05 28.54 -18.69
CA ALA A 151 14.82 27.10 -18.75
C ALA A 151 13.69 26.74 -19.73
N VAL A 152 12.62 27.54 -19.75
CA VAL A 152 11.53 27.37 -20.73
C VAL A 152 12.01 27.68 -22.15
N GLY A 153 12.83 28.73 -22.30
CA GLY A 153 13.39 29.19 -23.56
C GLY A 153 12.43 30.01 -24.41
N ALA A 154 12.99 30.84 -25.30
CA ALA A 154 12.23 31.69 -26.22
C ALA A 154 12.15 31.06 -27.61
N GLY A 155 10.96 30.59 -27.99
CA GLY A 155 10.70 29.99 -29.29
C GLY A 155 11.46 28.69 -29.52
N THR A 156 11.79 28.39 -30.78
CA THR A 156 12.46 27.14 -31.19
C THR A 156 13.99 27.17 -31.03
N SER A 157 14.54 28.23 -30.44
CA SER A 157 15.99 28.49 -30.46
C SER A 157 16.77 27.72 -29.39
N ASN A 158 16.25 27.63 -28.16
CA ASN A 158 16.86 26.97 -27.01
C ASN A 158 15.80 26.61 -25.94
N GLY A 159 16.18 25.81 -24.93
CA GLY A 159 15.32 25.47 -23.79
C GLY A 159 14.25 24.42 -24.10
N LEU A 160 13.25 24.32 -23.24
CA LEU A 160 12.14 23.36 -23.36
C LEU A 160 11.35 23.53 -24.66
N GLN A 161 11.08 24.76 -25.11
CA GLN A 161 10.31 25.01 -26.33
C GLN A 161 11.00 24.45 -27.59
N LYS A 162 12.34 24.50 -27.65
CA LYS A 162 13.10 23.83 -28.72
C LYS A 162 12.94 22.31 -28.67
N ALA A 163 13.14 21.71 -27.50
CA ALA A 163 13.02 20.26 -27.36
C ALA A 163 11.61 19.76 -27.77
N LEU A 164 10.57 20.52 -27.42
CA LEU A 164 9.20 20.25 -27.85
C LEU A 164 9.05 20.35 -29.38
N SER A 165 9.60 21.41 -29.99
CA SER A 165 9.57 21.58 -31.44
C SER A 165 10.33 20.46 -32.17
N ASP A 166 11.48 20.02 -31.64
CA ASP A 166 12.28 18.94 -32.20
C ASP A 166 11.55 17.59 -32.10
N LEU A 167 10.84 17.35 -30.99
CA LEU A 167 10.02 16.15 -30.81
C LEU A 167 8.88 16.07 -31.84
N LYS A 168 8.25 17.19 -32.17
CA LYS A 168 7.10 17.23 -33.08
C LYS A 168 7.41 16.64 -34.46
N SER A 169 8.58 16.93 -35.01
CA SER A 169 9.00 16.48 -36.34
C SER A 169 9.90 15.24 -36.32
N ALA A 170 10.16 14.67 -35.15
CA ALA A 170 11.07 13.55 -34.99
C ALA A 170 10.50 12.22 -35.50
N SER A 171 11.32 11.47 -36.24
CA SER A 171 11.13 10.04 -36.50
C SER A 171 11.63 9.17 -35.33
N ASP A 172 12.69 9.59 -34.64
CA ASP A 172 13.15 9.00 -33.38
C ASP A 172 12.46 9.67 -32.18
N ILE A 173 11.18 9.30 -32.01
CA ILE A 173 10.26 9.92 -31.04
C ILE A 173 10.75 9.70 -29.60
N VAL A 174 11.32 8.52 -29.28
CA VAL A 174 11.70 8.17 -27.91
C VAL A 174 12.91 8.98 -27.44
N THR A 175 13.96 9.08 -28.25
CA THR A 175 15.15 9.86 -27.90
C THR A 175 14.80 11.33 -27.71
N LYS A 176 14.00 11.90 -28.62
CA LYS A 176 13.56 13.30 -28.53
C LYS A 176 12.60 13.56 -27.37
N ALA A 177 11.77 12.59 -27.01
CA ALA A 177 10.92 12.71 -25.83
C ALA A 177 11.75 12.74 -24.53
N ASN A 178 12.82 11.95 -24.44
CA ASN A 178 13.72 11.99 -23.28
C ASN A 178 14.46 13.34 -23.16
N GLU A 179 14.81 13.99 -24.27
CA GLU A 179 15.35 15.36 -24.27
C GLU A 179 14.32 16.36 -23.69
N VAL A 180 13.03 16.23 -24.06
CA VAL A 180 11.95 17.04 -23.49
C VAL A 180 11.82 16.81 -21.98
N VAL A 181 11.92 15.57 -21.50
CA VAL A 181 11.86 15.26 -20.06
C VAL A 181 12.98 15.95 -19.28
N THR A 182 14.20 15.89 -19.82
CA THR A 182 15.36 16.53 -19.22
C THR A 182 15.11 18.04 -19.07
N LYS A 183 14.63 18.69 -20.14
CA LYS A 183 14.33 20.13 -20.11
C LYS A 183 13.14 20.49 -19.25
N TYR A 184 12.13 19.63 -19.16
CA TYR A 184 11.01 19.82 -18.25
C TYR A 184 11.49 19.80 -16.78
N ASN A 185 12.40 18.90 -16.41
CA ASN A 185 12.97 18.84 -15.06
C ASN A 185 13.76 20.10 -14.71
N ASP A 186 14.52 20.66 -15.66
CA ASP A 186 15.20 21.95 -15.51
C ASP A 186 14.19 23.08 -15.19
N VAL A 187 13.08 23.14 -15.93
CA VAL A 187 12.02 24.13 -15.73
C VAL A 187 11.33 23.94 -14.38
N LYS A 188 11.06 22.69 -13.99
CA LYS A 188 10.44 22.35 -12.69
C LYS A 188 11.32 22.77 -11.52
N ALA A 189 12.63 22.55 -11.62
CA ALA A 189 13.59 22.99 -10.61
C ALA A 189 13.63 24.53 -10.50
N ALA A 190 13.64 25.23 -11.64
CA ALA A 190 13.59 26.70 -11.66
C ALA A 190 12.28 27.25 -11.08
N TYR A 191 11.13 26.63 -11.39
CA TYR A 191 9.84 27.03 -10.82
C TYR A 191 9.78 26.78 -9.30
N LYS A 192 10.36 25.67 -8.83
CA LYS A 192 10.48 25.40 -7.38
C LYS A 192 11.25 26.52 -6.67
N ALA A 193 12.34 27.01 -7.24
CA ALA A 193 13.10 28.13 -6.68
C ALA A 193 12.29 29.44 -6.61
N VAL A 194 11.41 29.69 -7.59
CA VAL A 194 10.45 30.82 -7.57
C VAL A 194 9.42 30.61 -6.45
N LYS A 195 8.86 29.40 -6.35
CA LYS A 195 7.82 29.06 -5.37
C LYS A 195 8.32 29.08 -3.92
N GLU A 196 9.56 28.70 -3.67
CA GLU A 196 10.17 28.77 -2.33
C GLU A 196 10.28 30.21 -1.78
N LYS A 197 10.20 31.22 -2.66
CA LYS A 197 10.22 32.64 -2.31
C LYS A 197 8.84 33.30 -2.42
N GLU A 198 7.75 32.52 -2.44
CA GLU A 198 6.37 33.00 -2.59
C GLU A 198 6.05 34.20 -1.68
N ASP A 199 6.36 34.10 -0.38
CA ASP A 199 6.07 35.16 0.58
C ASP A 199 6.86 36.45 0.28
N LYS A 200 8.10 36.32 -0.20
CA LYS A 200 8.92 37.47 -0.60
C LYS A 200 8.37 38.12 -1.88
N TYR A 201 7.96 37.32 -2.88
CA TYR A 201 7.32 37.86 -4.08
C TYR A 201 6.01 38.57 -3.76
N LYS A 202 5.13 37.97 -2.98
CA LYS A 202 3.86 38.59 -2.57
C LYS A 202 4.07 39.88 -1.79
N ASN A 203 5.09 39.93 -0.92
CA ASN A 203 5.44 41.13 -0.17
C ASN A 203 6.06 42.24 -1.04
N ALA A 204 6.93 41.88 -1.99
CA ALA A 204 7.56 42.83 -2.91
C ALA A 204 6.59 43.43 -3.94
N LEU A 205 5.49 42.73 -4.23
CA LEU A 205 4.51 43.07 -5.27
C LEU A 205 3.20 43.71 -4.74
N LYS A 206 3.18 44.16 -3.48
CA LYS A 206 2.02 44.85 -2.88
C LYS A 206 1.62 46.09 -3.70
N GLY A 207 0.33 46.23 -4.02
CA GLY A 207 -0.20 47.36 -4.82
C GLY A 207 -0.59 47.06 -6.28
N GLY A 208 -0.76 45.78 -6.64
CA GLY A 208 -1.29 45.36 -7.96
C GLY A 208 -0.43 44.32 -8.70
N GLY A 209 0.79 44.05 -8.23
CA GLY A 209 1.72 43.07 -8.83
C GLY A 209 1.50 41.62 -8.37
N GLU A 210 0.67 41.37 -7.35
CA GLU A 210 0.35 40.03 -6.85
C GLU A 210 -0.27 39.15 -7.95
N THR A 211 -0.99 39.78 -8.88
CA THR A 211 -1.52 39.16 -10.11
C THR A 211 -0.41 38.58 -10.98
N THR A 212 0.78 39.18 -11.02
CA THR A 212 1.90 38.72 -11.87
C THR A 212 2.49 37.40 -11.35
N TYR A 213 2.66 37.25 -10.04
CA TYR A 213 3.07 35.97 -9.44
C TYR A 213 1.99 34.89 -9.61
N THR A 214 0.73 35.27 -9.44
CA THR A 214 -0.43 34.37 -9.63
C THR A 214 -0.50 33.87 -11.07
N ASN A 215 -0.26 34.74 -12.05
CA ASN A 215 -0.24 34.37 -13.47
C ASN A 215 0.89 33.38 -13.80
N VAL A 216 2.07 33.50 -13.19
CA VAL A 216 3.16 32.52 -13.33
C VAL A 216 2.74 31.17 -12.76
N THR A 217 2.11 31.17 -11.58
CA THR A 217 1.62 29.96 -10.93
C THR A 217 0.57 29.25 -11.79
N SER A 218 -0.43 29.99 -12.29
CA SER A 218 -1.46 29.42 -13.17
C SER A 218 -0.91 28.97 -14.52
N ALA A 219 0.06 29.69 -15.09
CA ALA A 219 0.71 29.27 -16.34
C ALA A 219 1.53 28.00 -16.14
N TRP A 220 2.25 27.87 -15.02
CA TRP A 220 2.94 26.65 -14.64
C TRP A 220 1.96 25.50 -14.47
N GLU A 221 0.90 25.67 -13.66
CA GLU A 221 -0.11 24.63 -13.43
C GLU A 221 -0.77 24.16 -14.73
N GLY A 222 -1.06 25.08 -15.66
CA GLY A 222 -1.60 24.74 -16.98
C GLY A 222 -0.64 23.98 -17.89
N PHE A 223 0.65 24.36 -17.88
CA PHE A 223 1.70 23.68 -18.62
C PHE A 223 2.02 22.29 -18.02
N ASP A 224 2.28 22.26 -16.71
CA ASP A 224 2.60 21.07 -15.93
C ASP A 224 1.52 20.01 -16.11
N LYS A 225 0.25 20.43 -16.05
CA LYS A 225 -0.88 19.54 -16.29
C LYS A 225 -0.81 18.84 -17.66
N LEU A 226 -0.68 19.58 -18.76
CA LEU A 226 -0.69 18.98 -20.10
C LEU A 226 0.52 18.06 -20.32
N TYR A 227 1.68 18.46 -19.79
CA TYR A 227 2.86 17.63 -19.83
C TYR A 227 2.66 16.34 -19.03
N THR A 228 2.18 16.43 -17.79
CA THR A 228 1.87 15.29 -16.92
C THR A 228 0.82 14.38 -17.55
N ASP A 229 -0.22 14.93 -18.17
CA ASP A 229 -1.26 14.17 -18.86
C ASP A 229 -0.62 13.30 -19.96
N ALA A 230 0.27 13.86 -20.79
CA ALA A 230 0.93 13.14 -21.87
C ALA A 230 1.85 12.00 -21.41
N ILE A 231 2.51 12.13 -20.25
CA ILE A 231 3.43 11.11 -19.71
C ILE A 231 2.72 10.12 -18.77
N SER A 232 1.50 10.43 -18.32
CA SER A 232 0.73 9.58 -17.40
C SER A 232 -0.01 8.43 -18.09
N ALA A 233 -0.07 8.42 -19.42
CA ALA A 233 -0.69 7.37 -20.23
C ALA A 233 -0.13 5.98 -19.90
N ASP A 234 1.20 5.84 -19.77
CA ASP A 234 1.83 4.56 -19.44
C ASP A 234 1.35 4.04 -18.08
N LYS A 235 1.29 4.91 -17.06
CA LYS A 235 0.81 4.52 -15.73
C LYS A 235 -0.68 4.16 -15.74
N PHE A 236 -1.48 4.84 -16.55
CA PHE A 236 -2.89 4.50 -16.71
C PHE A 236 -3.06 3.06 -17.22
N TYR A 237 -2.39 2.69 -18.30
CA TYR A 237 -2.54 1.36 -18.91
C TYR A 237 -1.81 0.25 -18.15
N ILE A 238 -0.65 0.53 -17.56
CA ILE A 238 0.19 -0.48 -16.90
C ILE A 238 -0.24 -0.72 -15.45
N THR A 239 -0.74 0.31 -14.75
CA THR A 239 -1.05 0.22 -13.32
C THR A 239 -2.54 0.41 -13.05
N VAL A 240 -3.13 1.50 -13.55
CA VAL A 240 -4.52 1.88 -13.19
C VAL A 240 -5.55 0.92 -13.80
N VAL A 241 -5.47 0.62 -15.09
CA VAL A 241 -6.40 -0.31 -15.75
C VAL A 241 -6.34 -1.71 -15.12
N PRO A 242 -5.15 -2.32 -14.91
CA PRO A 242 -5.04 -3.56 -14.16
C PRO A 242 -5.61 -3.45 -12.74
N SER A 243 -5.42 -2.32 -12.05
CA SER A 243 -6.01 -2.14 -10.71
C SER A 243 -7.54 -2.17 -10.73
N ILE A 244 -8.17 -1.51 -11.71
CA ILE A 244 -9.63 -1.52 -11.89
C ILE A 244 -10.11 -2.95 -12.14
N ILE A 245 -9.44 -3.67 -13.06
CA ILE A 245 -9.77 -5.07 -13.35
C ILE A 245 -9.63 -5.92 -12.09
N CYS A 246 -8.55 -5.74 -11.31
CA CYS A 246 -8.33 -6.50 -10.08
C CYS A 246 -9.41 -6.24 -9.01
N GLN A 247 -9.92 -5.01 -8.89
CA GLN A 247 -11.02 -4.69 -7.98
C GLN A 247 -12.33 -5.38 -8.40
N TRP A 248 -12.63 -5.40 -9.71
CA TRP A 248 -13.78 -6.15 -10.24
C TRP A 248 -13.62 -7.66 -10.10
N LEU A 249 -12.40 -8.18 -10.29
CA LEU A 249 -12.09 -9.58 -10.03
C LEU A 249 -12.28 -9.92 -8.55
N ASN A 250 -11.88 -9.05 -7.63
CA ASN A 250 -12.11 -9.25 -6.19
C ASN A 250 -13.62 -9.37 -5.89
N PHE A 251 -14.44 -8.47 -6.42
CA PHE A 251 -15.90 -8.58 -6.35
C PHE A 251 -16.41 -9.92 -6.93
N LEU A 252 -15.96 -10.30 -8.13
CA LEU A 252 -16.38 -11.53 -8.79
C LEU A 252 -15.99 -12.77 -7.97
N THR A 253 -14.83 -12.78 -7.31
CA THR A 253 -14.42 -13.90 -6.46
C THR A 253 -15.39 -14.12 -5.30
N TYR A 254 -15.95 -13.06 -4.69
CA TYR A 254 -16.97 -13.20 -3.64
C TYR A 254 -18.30 -13.71 -4.19
N VAL A 255 -18.70 -13.29 -5.39
CA VAL A 255 -19.91 -13.81 -6.06
C VAL A 255 -19.76 -15.30 -6.38
N ILE A 256 -18.62 -15.70 -6.93
CA ILE A 256 -18.31 -17.11 -7.20
C ILE A 256 -18.26 -17.89 -5.89
N LEU A 257 -17.69 -17.34 -4.83
CA LEU A 257 -17.67 -17.96 -3.50
C LEU A 257 -19.09 -18.21 -2.99
N LEU A 258 -20.00 -17.24 -3.11
CA LEU A 258 -21.41 -17.42 -2.75
C LEU A 258 -22.07 -18.53 -3.56
N ILE A 259 -21.85 -18.55 -4.88
CA ILE A 259 -22.40 -19.57 -5.78
C ILE A 259 -21.90 -20.97 -5.39
N VAL A 260 -20.59 -21.13 -5.19
CA VAL A 260 -19.99 -22.40 -4.74
C VAL A 260 -20.46 -22.79 -3.34
N TYR A 261 -20.73 -21.80 -2.48
CA TYR A 261 -21.22 -22.01 -1.13
C TYR A 261 -22.68 -22.49 -1.09
N VAL A 262 -23.53 -21.98 -1.99
CA VAL A 262 -24.94 -22.36 -2.10
C VAL A 262 -25.13 -23.65 -2.92
N MET A 263 -24.25 -23.91 -3.91
CA MET A 263 -24.34 -25.08 -4.78
C MET A 263 -23.74 -26.36 -4.16
N GLY A 264 -24.36 -27.50 -4.46
CA GLY A 264 -23.91 -28.82 -4.01
C GLY A 264 -24.60 -29.27 -2.71
N GLY A 265 -25.93 -29.49 -2.77
CA GLY A 265 -26.78 -29.99 -1.67
C GLY A 265 -26.10 -31.01 -0.75
N ASN A 266 -26.48 -31.13 0.53
CA ASN A 266 -25.93 -31.97 1.63
C ASN A 266 -24.41 -32.28 1.78
N SER A 267 -23.63 -32.50 0.71
CA SER A 267 -22.22 -32.90 0.73
C SER A 267 -21.25 -31.81 0.28
N GLY A 268 -21.69 -30.78 -0.45
CA GLY A 268 -20.87 -29.66 -0.94
C GLY A 268 -19.69 -30.06 -1.86
N HIS A 269 -19.06 -29.08 -2.51
CA HIS A 269 -17.87 -29.30 -3.34
C HIS A 269 -16.61 -28.68 -2.70
N ILE A 270 -15.96 -29.43 -1.80
CA ILE A 270 -14.75 -29.00 -1.07
C ILE A 270 -13.66 -28.51 -2.01
N THR A 271 -13.44 -29.25 -3.10
CA THR A 271 -12.39 -28.97 -4.08
C THR A 271 -12.62 -27.62 -4.77
N SER A 272 -13.85 -27.33 -5.20
CA SER A 272 -14.20 -26.05 -5.81
C SER A 272 -14.09 -24.90 -4.82
N PHE A 273 -14.52 -25.10 -3.57
CA PHE A 273 -14.37 -24.12 -2.51
C PHE A 273 -12.89 -23.77 -2.23
N TYR A 274 -12.03 -24.79 -2.19
CA TYR A 274 -10.59 -24.61 -2.06
C TYR A 274 -9.99 -23.82 -3.23
N PHE A 275 -10.36 -24.14 -4.47
CA PHE A 275 -9.83 -23.45 -5.65
C PHE A 275 -10.24 -21.98 -5.71
N VAL A 276 -11.48 -21.65 -5.34
CA VAL A 276 -11.93 -20.25 -5.29
C VAL A 276 -11.11 -19.45 -4.28
N ILE A 277 -10.78 -20.04 -3.13
CA ILE A 277 -9.94 -19.38 -2.11
C ILE A 277 -8.48 -19.25 -2.57
N ALA A 278 -7.95 -20.23 -3.30
CA ALA A 278 -6.63 -20.11 -3.89
C ALA A 278 -6.56 -18.98 -4.95
N ILE A 279 -7.56 -18.89 -5.83
CA ILE A 279 -7.67 -17.83 -6.84
C ILE A 279 -7.84 -16.46 -6.18
N SER A 280 -8.65 -16.37 -5.10
CA SER A 280 -8.81 -15.12 -4.38
C SER A 280 -7.50 -14.65 -3.73
N GLY A 281 -6.63 -15.57 -3.28
CA GLY A 281 -5.27 -15.24 -2.82
C GLY A 281 -4.39 -14.61 -3.91
N VAL A 282 -4.48 -15.10 -5.15
CA VAL A 282 -3.78 -14.49 -6.30
C VAL A 282 -4.30 -13.08 -6.56
N VAL A 283 -5.63 -12.92 -6.65
CA VAL A 283 -6.29 -11.62 -6.89
C VAL A 283 -5.97 -10.63 -5.76
N PHE A 284 -5.91 -11.10 -4.52
CA PHE A 284 -5.56 -10.31 -3.35
C PHE A 284 -4.14 -9.74 -3.46
N GLY A 285 -3.13 -10.57 -3.76
CA GLY A 285 -1.73 -10.11 -3.79
C GLY A 285 -1.44 -9.10 -4.91
N ILE A 286 -2.05 -9.28 -6.09
CA ILE A 286 -1.90 -8.30 -7.19
C ILE A 286 -2.68 -7.01 -6.88
N ASN A 287 -3.87 -7.10 -6.28
CA ASN A 287 -4.65 -5.92 -5.92
C ASN A 287 -3.94 -5.06 -4.86
N MET A 288 -3.38 -5.69 -3.82
CA MET A 288 -2.63 -4.99 -2.78
C MET A 288 -1.46 -4.19 -3.36
N THR A 289 -0.68 -4.79 -4.25
CA THR A 289 0.48 -4.12 -4.86
C THR A 289 0.06 -3.01 -5.84
N LEU A 290 -0.98 -3.23 -6.65
CA LEU A 290 -1.48 -2.24 -7.58
C LEU A 290 -2.12 -1.02 -6.90
N VAL A 291 -2.78 -1.20 -5.76
CA VAL A 291 -3.33 -0.08 -4.95
C VAL A 291 -2.21 0.85 -4.46
N TYR A 292 -1.10 0.29 -4.00
CA TYR A 292 0.08 1.05 -3.56
C TYR A 292 0.82 1.70 -4.75
N ALA A 293 0.89 1.01 -5.89
CA ALA A 293 1.49 1.55 -7.11
C ALA A 293 0.67 2.67 -7.75
N ALA A 294 -0.68 2.58 -7.68
CA ALA A 294 -1.58 3.53 -8.32
C ALA A 294 -1.39 4.95 -7.78
N ASP A 295 -1.43 5.13 -6.46
CA ASP A 295 -1.12 6.40 -5.81
C ASP A 295 -0.74 6.20 -4.33
N TRP A 296 0.51 6.54 -4.00
CA TRP A 296 1.00 6.46 -2.63
C TRP A 296 0.47 7.58 -1.73
N ASN A 297 -0.07 8.66 -2.31
CA ASN A 297 -0.66 9.75 -1.54
C ASN A 297 -1.88 9.29 -0.74
N TYR A 298 -2.52 8.18 -1.09
CA TYR A 298 -3.69 7.66 -0.39
C TYR A 298 -3.42 6.39 0.41
N THR A 299 -2.19 5.85 0.38
CA THR A 299 -1.83 4.61 1.08
C THR A 299 -2.11 4.65 2.58
N THR A 300 -1.84 5.77 3.26
CA THR A 300 -2.11 5.91 4.71
C THR A 300 -3.59 5.76 5.04
N VAL A 301 -4.47 6.31 4.20
CA VAL A 301 -5.92 6.19 4.33
C VAL A 301 -6.38 4.76 4.04
N TYR A 302 -5.77 4.10 3.07
CA TYR A 302 -6.04 2.70 2.78
C TYR A 302 -5.63 1.77 3.93
N ILE A 303 -4.46 1.97 4.55
CA ILE A 303 -4.02 1.18 5.72
C ILE A 303 -4.98 1.38 6.90
N ALA A 304 -5.48 2.60 7.10
CA ALA A 304 -6.54 2.84 8.07
C ALA A 304 -7.83 2.08 7.73
N GLY A 305 -8.26 2.08 6.46
CA GLY A 305 -9.40 1.28 6.00
C GLY A 305 -9.22 -0.22 6.26
N GLU A 306 -8.03 -0.76 5.97
CA GLU A 306 -7.65 -2.16 6.23
C GLU A 306 -7.76 -2.51 7.72
N ASN A 307 -7.31 -1.63 8.61
CA ASN A 307 -7.31 -1.86 10.06
C ASN A 307 -8.65 -1.57 10.75
N CYS A 308 -9.58 -0.87 10.09
CA CYS A 308 -10.97 -0.68 10.54
C CYS A 308 -11.84 -1.94 10.32
N PHE A 309 -11.41 -2.82 9.42
CA PHE A 309 -12.17 -3.99 9.00
C PHE A 309 -12.55 -4.95 10.15
N PRO A 310 -11.64 -5.31 11.09
CA PRO A 310 -11.96 -6.10 12.28
C PRO A 310 -13.18 -5.64 13.08
N ILE A 311 -13.32 -4.33 13.27
CA ILE A 311 -14.40 -3.73 14.05
C ILE A 311 -15.71 -3.80 13.28
N LEU A 312 -15.69 -3.43 12.00
CA LEU A 312 -16.87 -3.49 11.12
C LEU A 312 -17.47 -4.89 11.10
N THR A 313 -16.62 -5.90 11.00
CA THR A 313 -17.05 -7.29 10.91
C THR A 313 -17.49 -7.86 12.26
N SER A 314 -16.88 -7.45 13.37
CA SER A 314 -17.37 -7.76 14.71
C SER A 314 -18.77 -7.17 14.94
N PHE A 315 -19.01 -5.97 14.43
CA PHE A 315 -20.32 -5.33 14.48
C PHE A 315 -21.38 -6.08 13.64
N ILE A 316 -21.03 -6.54 12.44
CA ILE A 316 -21.92 -7.36 11.59
C ILE A 316 -22.27 -8.69 12.28
N HIS A 317 -21.28 -9.36 12.88
CA HIS A 317 -21.48 -10.60 13.64
C HIS A 317 -22.41 -10.39 14.84
N TYR A 318 -22.23 -9.27 15.56
CA TYR A 318 -23.13 -8.90 16.66
C TYR A 318 -24.58 -8.76 16.19
N ILE A 319 -24.83 -7.99 15.12
CA ILE A 319 -26.17 -7.81 14.55
C ILE A 319 -26.76 -9.16 14.11
N THR A 320 -25.98 -9.96 13.40
CA THR A 320 -26.45 -11.25 12.87
C THR A 320 -26.81 -12.22 13.99
N THR A 321 -26.04 -12.23 15.08
CA THR A 321 -26.31 -13.06 16.26
C THR A 321 -27.56 -12.59 17.00
N VAL A 322 -27.80 -11.28 17.11
CA VAL A 322 -29.03 -10.76 17.72
C VAL A 322 -30.27 -11.14 16.89
N MET A 323 -30.18 -11.11 15.56
CA MET A 323 -31.31 -11.41 14.68
C MET A 323 -31.57 -12.91 14.51
N PHE A 324 -30.51 -13.73 14.43
CA PHE A 324 -30.59 -15.15 14.05
C PHE A 324 -29.93 -16.11 15.06
N GLY A 325 -29.59 -15.64 16.27
CA GLY A 325 -28.90 -16.44 17.29
C GLY A 325 -29.72 -17.56 17.93
N ASN A 326 -31.04 -17.62 17.67
CA ASN A 326 -31.86 -18.70 18.20
C ASN A 326 -31.65 -20.02 17.40
N ARG A 327 -30.66 -20.81 17.84
CA ARG A 327 -30.25 -22.09 17.25
C ARG A 327 -31.36 -23.14 17.16
N ARG A 328 -32.47 -23.00 17.90
CA ARG A 328 -33.63 -23.91 17.81
C ARG A 328 -34.51 -23.66 16.60
N LYS A 329 -34.51 -22.43 16.06
CA LYS A 329 -35.35 -22.02 14.92
C LYS A 329 -34.54 -21.89 13.63
N TRP A 330 -33.27 -21.56 13.74
CA TRP A 330 -32.41 -21.25 12.60
C TRP A 330 -31.10 -22.04 12.67
N ASN A 331 -30.57 -22.38 11.48
CA ASN A 331 -29.19 -22.85 11.37
C ASN A 331 -28.24 -21.64 11.45
N SER A 332 -28.04 -21.12 12.66
CA SER A 332 -27.34 -19.87 12.92
C SER A 332 -25.93 -19.83 12.31
N ASP A 333 -25.20 -20.94 12.33
CA ASP A 333 -23.82 -21.01 11.82
C ASP A 333 -23.78 -20.88 10.29
N PHE A 334 -24.80 -21.39 9.56
CA PHE A 334 -24.93 -21.19 8.11
C PHE A 334 -25.28 -19.74 7.76
N ILE A 335 -26.21 -19.14 8.50
CA ILE A 335 -26.71 -17.79 8.24
C ILE A 335 -25.62 -16.75 8.49
N VAL A 336 -24.82 -16.90 9.55
CA VAL A 336 -23.70 -15.99 9.85
C VAL A 336 -22.72 -15.93 8.69
N VAL A 337 -22.31 -17.07 8.15
CA VAL A 337 -21.37 -17.12 7.01
C VAL A 337 -22.01 -16.57 5.74
N CYS A 338 -23.30 -16.84 5.49
CA CYS A 338 -24.01 -16.29 4.34
C CYS A 338 -24.08 -14.75 4.41
N VAL A 339 -24.38 -14.19 5.59
CA VAL A 339 -24.40 -12.74 5.82
C VAL A 339 -23.01 -12.15 5.60
N ASP A 340 -21.94 -12.78 6.10
CA ASP A 340 -20.56 -12.34 5.87
C ASP A 340 -20.23 -12.27 4.37
N ILE A 341 -20.58 -13.30 3.60
CA ILE A 341 -20.35 -13.32 2.14
C ILE A 341 -21.16 -12.20 1.44
N VAL A 342 -22.43 -12.01 1.80
CA VAL A 342 -23.27 -10.96 1.20
C VAL A 342 -22.73 -9.57 1.52
N VAL A 343 -22.32 -9.32 2.76
CA VAL A 343 -21.71 -8.03 3.12
C VAL A 343 -20.37 -7.84 2.39
N ALA A 344 -19.58 -8.91 2.22
CA ALA A 344 -18.36 -8.85 1.43
C ALA A 344 -18.61 -8.44 -0.02
N ILE A 345 -19.66 -8.98 -0.64
CA ILE A 345 -20.10 -8.63 -2.00
C ILE A 345 -20.50 -7.17 -2.08
N ILE A 346 -21.27 -6.66 -1.11
CA ILE A 346 -21.72 -5.26 -1.08
C ILE A 346 -20.52 -4.30 -0.97
N ILE A 347 -19.59 -4.57 -0.03
CA ILE A 347 -18.43 -3.72 0.20
C ILE A 347 -17.48 -3.77 -1.00
N SER A 348 -17.21 -4.96 -1.56
CA SER A 348 -16.34 -5.11 -2.73
C SER A 348 -16.95 -4.50 -4.00
N LEU A 349 -18.27 -4.55 -4.18
CA LEU A 349 -18.96 -3.85 -5.27
C LEU A 349 -18.83 -2.33 -5.13
N ALA A 350 -19.09 -1.80 -3.93
CA ALA A 350 -18.92 -0.38 -3.65
C ALA A 350 -17.46 0.05 -3.89
N ALA A 351 -16.49 -0.75 -3.43
CA ALA A 351 -15.08 -0.50 -3.67
C ALA A 351 -14.76 -0.48 -5.18
N ALA A 352 -15.21 -1.48 -5.96
CA ALA A 352 -14.94 -1.55 -7.40
C ALA A 352 -15.58 -0.39 -8.19
N VAL A 353 -16.83 -0.02 -7.85
CA VAL A 353 -17.53 1.10 -8.48
C VAL A 353 -16.84 2.42 -8.14
N VAL A 354 -16.56 2.69 -6.86
CA VAL A 354 -15.92 3.94 -6.43
C VAL A 354 -14.47 4.02 -6.93
N TRP A 355 -13.75 2.90 -7.03
CA TRP A 355 -12.41 2.86 -7.64
C TRP A 355 -12.46 3.17 -9.14
N THR A 356 -13.41 2.58 -9.88
CA THR A 356 -13.63 2.85 -11.30
C THR A 356 -14.02 4.32 -11.53
N ILE A 357 -14.89 4.88 -10.68
CA ILE A 357 -15.28 6.29 -10.74
C ILE A 357 -14.10 7.19 -10.36
N GLY A 358 -13.38 6.88 -9.29
CA GLY A 358 -12.24 7.68 -8.82
C GLY A 358 -11.14 7.82 -9.87
N TYR A 359 -10.88 6.77 -10.64
CA TYR A 359 -9.91 6.80 -11.74
C TYR A 359 -10.52 7.07 -13.13
N GLY A 360 -11.85 7.02 -13.26
CA GLY A 360 -12.58 7.32 -14.50
C GLY A 360 -13.14 8.74 -14.59
N VAL A 361 -13.30 9.45 -13.48
CA VAL A 361 -13.75 10.85 -13.43
C VAL A 361 -12.57 11.78 -13.72
N PHE A 362 -12.75 12.71 -14.66
CA PHE A 362 -11.69 13.64 -15.06
C PHE A 362 -11.88 14.99 -14.36
N VAL A 363 -10.81 15.67 -13.97
CA VAL A 363 -10.90 17.00 -13.31
C VAL A 363 -11.45 18.09 -14.24
N ASN A 364 -11.42 17.92 -15.57
CA ASN A 364 -11.96 18.92 -16.51
C ASN A 364 -12.90 18.35 -17.61
N GLY A 365 -13.36 17.11 -17.45
CA GLY A 365 -14.06 16.40 -18.53
C GLY A 365 -13.14 16.12 -19.74
N PRO A 366 -13.60 15.38 -20.75
CA PRO A 366 -12.85 15.18 -21.98
C PRO A 366 -12.88 16.48 -22.78
N SER A 367 -11.88 17.34 -22.62
CA SER A 367 -11.67 18.43 -23.57
C SER A 367 -11.17 17.80 -24.88
N SER A 368 -12.09 17.61 -25.82
CA SER A 368 -11.82 17.31 -27.24
C SER A 368 -10.79 16.20 -27.50
N GLY A 369 -11.13 14.95 -27.17
CA GLY A 369 -10.41 13.77 -27.69
C GLY A 369 -8.96 13.59 -27.20
N SER A 370 -8.53 14.34 -26.19
CA SER A 370 -7.23 14.17 -25.54
C SER A 370 -7.45 13.93 -24.04
N TYR A 371 -6.86 12.86 -23.53
CA TYR A 371 -7.08 12.36 -22.17
C TYR A 371 -6.70 13.42 -21.11
N SER A 372 -7.58 13.71 -20.15
CA SER A 372 -7.33 14.67 -19.05
C SER A 372 -7.21 13.92 -17.71
N TYR A 373 -6.06 13.32 -17.42
CA TYR A 373 -5.81 12.47 -16.25
C TYR A 373 -5.65 13.27 -14.95
N GLY A 374 -6.75 13.74 -14.38
CA GLY A 374 -6.72 14.56 -13.16
C GLY A 374 -6.32 13.84 -11.87
N HIS A 375 -6.27 12.50 -11.86
CA HIS A 375 -6.08 11.67 -10.67
C HIS A 375 -4.87 10.73 -10.72
N ILE A 376 -4.11 10.73 -11.83
CA ILE A 376 -2.98 9.80 -12.01
C ILE A 376 -1.69 10.53 -11.71
N TYR A 377 -1.09 10.22 -10.57
CA TYR A 377 0.24 10.73 -10.24
C TYR A 377 1.31 9.80 -10.81
N ALA A 378 1.86 10.11 -11.98
CA ALA A 378 2.98 9.37 -12.57
C ALA A 378 4.32 9.86 -12.00
N PHE A 379 5.10 8.93 -11.45
CA PHE A 379 6.43 9.19 -10.89
C PHE A 379 7.34 7.98 -11.16
N GLY A 380 8.65 8.23 -11.25
CA GLY A 380 9.72 7.23 -11.30
C GLY A 380 10.60 7.30 -10.06
N PHE A 381 11.78 6.67 -10.07
CA PHE A 381 12.73 6.84 -8.96
C PHE A 381 13.33 8.26 -9.01
N GLY A 382 13.37 9.01 -7.90
CA GLY A 382 14.11 10.25 -7.89
C GLY A 382 15.61 10.01 -8.17
N ASN A 383 16.33 11.03 -8.65
CA ASN A 383 17.80 11.11 -8.60
C ASN A 383 18.33 11.26 -7.16
N ALA A 384 17.51 10.97 -6.15
CA ALA A 384 17.87 11.06 -4.75
C ALA A 384 18.75 9.85 -4.40
N THR A 385 20.03 10.11 -4.17
CA THR A 385 20.91 9.27 -3.35
C THR A 385 20.12 8.77 -2.15
N ALA A 386 20.15 7.45 -1.88
CA ALA A 386 19.42 6.83 -0.78
C ALA A 386 19.67 7.59 0.53
N ASN A 387 18.75 8.47 0.91
CA ASN A 387 18.87 9.27 2.12
C ASN A 387 18.83 8.30 3.31
N ALA A 388 19.74 8.48 4.28
CA ALA A 388 19.80 7.63 5.48
C ALA A 388 18.44 7.57 6.22
N HIS A 389 17.62 8.61 6.07
CA HIS A 389 16.26 8.70 6.61
C HIS A 389 15.23 7.75 5.97
N VAL A 390 15.54 7.11 4.83
CA VAL A 390 14.72 6.03 4.24
C VAL A 390 14.95 4.70 4.97
N LEU A 391 16.13 4.50 5.56
CA LEU A 391 16.50 3.22 6.18
C LEU A 391 15.65 2.91 7.43
N SER A 392 15.37 3.90 8.26
CA SER A 392 14.58 3.70 9.49
C SER A 392 13.14 3.26 9.17
N PRO A 393 12.35 4.00 8.36
CA PRO A 393 11.02 3.54 7.94
C PRO A 393 11.03 2.20 7.21
N PHE A 394 12.04 1.94 6.38
CA PHE A 394 12.25 0.65 5.73
C PHE A 394 12.38 -0.50 6.75
N LEU A 395 13.21 -0.33 7.78
CA LEU A 395 13.39 -1.32 8.85
C LEU A 395 12.13 -1.49 9.68
N MET A 396 11.39 -0.40 9.95
CA MET A 396 10.09 -0.48 10.64
C MET A 396 9.11 -1.36 9.89
N ILE A 397 8.99 -1.21 8.56
CA ILE A 397 8.11 -2.04 7.74
C ILE A 397 8.59 -3.50 7.73
N VAL A 398 9.89 -3.75 7.51
CA VAL A 398 10.41 -5.13 7.41
C VAL A 398 10.30 -5.88 8.73
N VAL A 399 10.68 -5.28 9.86
CA VAL A 399 10.58 -5.92 11.19
C VAL A 399 9.15 -5.94 11.69
N GLY A 400 8.38 -4.88 11.41
CA GLY A 400 6.94 -4.80 11.60
C GLY A 400 6.27 -5.99 10.93
N MET A 401 6.26 -6.02 9.60
CA MET A 401 5.57 -7.05 8.82
C MET A 401 6.18 -8.44 9.03
N GLY A 402 7.50 -8.59 9.00
CA GLY A 402 8.15 -9.91 8.96
C GLY A 402 8.03 -10.72 10.24
N LEU A 403 8.27 -10.10 11.41
CA LEU A 403 8.45 -10.85 12.65
C LEU A 403 7.13 -11.26 13.33
N VAL A 404 5.99 -10.69 12.91
CA VAL A 404 4.70 -10.88 13.60
C VAL A 404 4.27 -12.36 13.63
N TYR A 405 4.26 -13.04 12.48
CA TYR A 405 3.82 -14.44 12.39
C TYR A 405 4.86 -15.48 12.83
N ALA A 406 6.08 -15.05 13.12
CA ALA A 406 7.05 -15.89 13.80
C ALA A 406 6.61 -16.23 15.24
N ILE A 407 5.86 -15.32 15.87
CA ILE A 407 5.49 -15.39 17.29
C ILE A 407 3.98 -15.44 17.48
N TYR A 408 3.22 -14.57 16.81
CA TYR A 408 1.78 -14.43 16.97
C TYR A 408 1.02 -15.07 15.81
N PRO A 409 -0.09 -15.81 16.02
CA PRO A 409 -0.67 -16.17 17.31
C PRO A 409 -0.04 -17.45 17.92
N GLY A 410 0.79 -18.17 17.15
CA GLY A 410 1.20 -19.54 17.44
C GLY A 410 1.96 -19.74 18.75
N ILE A 411 2.94 -18.88 19.04
CA ILE A 411 3.70 -18.90 20.30
C ILE A 411 2.98 -18.06 21.37
N ALA A 412 2.69 -16.79 21.07
CA ALA A 412 1.96 -15.89 21.95
C ALA A 412 0.67 -15.43 21.24
N PRO A 413 -0.53 -15.63 21.80
CA PRO A 413 -0.81 -16.23 23.11
C PRO A 413 -0.79 -17.77 23.14
N GLY A 414 -0.77 -18.44 21.97
CA GLY A 414 -1.16 -19.85 21.82
C GLY A 414 -0.45 -20.90 22.68
N MET A 415 0.80 -20.67 23.09
CA MET A 415 1.58 -21.61 23.91
C MET A 415 1.88 -21.08 25.33
N ILE A 416 1.62 -19.80 25.59
CA ILE A 416 2.03 -19.10 26.82
C ILE A 416 0.81 -18.80 27.71
N VAL A 417 -0.34 -18.55 27.11
CA VAL A 417 -1.57 -18.15 27.79
C VAL A 417 -2.52 -19.36 27.88
N PRO A 418 -3.28 -19.51 28.99
CA PRO A 418 -4.38 -20.47 29.07
C PRO A 418 -5.43 -20.27 27.95
N PHE A 419 -5.97 -21.36 27.42
CA PHE A 419 -6.86 -21.35 26.24
C PHE A 419 -8.03 -20.36 26.35
N TYR A 420 -8.70 -20.27 27.49
CA TYR A 420 -9.87 -19.39 27.69
C TYR A 420 -9.56 -17.87 27.64
N LEU A 421 -8.29 -17.47 27.70
CA LEU A 421 -7.88 -16.07 27.52
C LEU A 421 -7.50 -15.73 26.08
N ILE A 422 -7.20 -16.73 25.23
CA ILE A 422 -6.77 -16.51 23.85
C ILE A 422 -7.83 -15.68 23.11
N ASP A 423 -9.09 -16.12 23.16
CA ASP A 423 -10.22 -15.43 22.52
C ASP A 423 -10.39 -13.99 23.02
N LYS A 424 -10.16 -13.75 24.33
CA LYS A 424 -10.25 -12.40 24.92
C LYS A 424 -9.14 -11.48 24.42
N ILE A 425 -7.93 -12.01 24.26
CA ILE A 425 -6.78 -11.25 23.74
C ILE A 425 -7.06 -10.87 22.28
N GLU A 426 -7.53 -11.83 21.48
CA GLU A 426 -7.89 -11.57 20.09
C GLU A 426 -8.96 -10.47 19.98
N MET A 427 -10.02 -10.52 20.80
CA MET A 427 -11.05 -9.46 20.83
C MET A 427 -10.49 -8.08 21.16
N VAL A 428 -9.57 -7.97 22.11
CA VAL A 428 -8.92 -6.70 22.45
C VAL A 428 -8.08 -6.20 21.28
N LEU A 429 -7.32 -7.08 20.63
CA LEU A 429 -6.48 -6.74 19.49
C LEU A 429 -7.30 -6.24 18.29
N LEU A 430 -8.42 -6.90 17.99
CA LEU A 430 -9.34 -6.47 16.91
C LEU A 430 -9.86 -5.04 17.09
N ILE A 431 -9.94 -4.54 18.33
CA ILE A 431 -10.32 -3.15 18.61
C ILE A 431 -9.08 -2.25 18.62
N ALA A 432 -7.97 -2.72 19.18
CA ALA A 432 -6.77 -1.90 19.36
C ALA A 432 -6.03 -1.59 18.05
N THR A 433 -6.13 -2.45 17.03
CA THR A 433 -5.45 -2.29 15.72
C THR A 433 -5.84 -1.01 14.97
N ILE A 434 -7.02 -0.44 15.24
CA ILE A 434 -7.47 0.77 14.54
C ILE A 434 -6.68 2.02 14.95
N PHE A 435 -6.17 2.07 16.18
CA PHE A 435 -5.62 3.31 16.74
C PHE A 435 -4.34 3.78 16.03
N PRO A 436 -3.32 2.94 15.81
CA PRO A 436 -2.07 3.42 15.20
C PRO A 436 -2.25 4.04 13.81
N PRO A 437 -2.94 3.41 12.83
CA PRO A 437 -3.17 4.03 11.53
C PRO A 437 -4.08 5.28 11.61
N MET A 438 -5.10 5.28 12.47
CA MET A 438 -5.98 6.44 12.62
C MET A 438 -5.27 7.65 13.20
N ILE A 439 -4.36 7.47 14.15
CA ILE A 439 -3.52 8.56 14.67
C ILE A 439 -2.71 9.19 13.53
N VAL A 440 -2.10 8.38 12.66
CA VAL A 440 -1.32 8.87 11.51
C VAL A 440 -2.20 9.66 10.53
N VAL A 441 -3.41 9.17 10.23
CA VAL A 441 -4.36 9.87 9.35
C VAL A 441 -4.83 11.19 9.98
N ILE A 442 -5.12 11.22 11.28
CA ILE A 442 -5.52 12.44 12.00
C ILE A 442 -4.40 13.48 11.95
N LEU A 443 -3.15 13.08 12.27
CA LEU A 443 -1.99 13.96 12.18
C LEU A 443 -1.80 14.51 10.75
N GLN A 444 -2.04 13.68 9.73
CA GLN A 444 -1.97 14.12 8.34
C GLN A 444 -3.06 15.14 7.99
N ILE A 445 -4.27 15.02 8.55
CA ILE A 445 -5.34 16.02 8.36
C ILE A 445 -4.97 17.33 9.06
N THR A 446 -4.52 17.27 10.31
CA THR A 446 -4.10 18.46 11.07
C THR A 446 -2.94 19.20 10.37
N ASP A 447 -1.98 18.47 9.81
CA ASP A 447 -0.89 19.06 9.04
C ASP A 447 -1.36 19.73 7.73
N LYS A 448 -2.49 19.33 7.15
CA LYS A 448 -3.05 20.02 5.98
C LYS A 448 -3.71 21.33 6.38
N ASP A 449 -4.45 21.32 7.48
CA ASP A 449 -5.18 22.50 7.97
C ASP A 449 -4.25 23.65 8.37
N THR A 450 -3.02 23.34 8.78
CA THR A 450 -1.99 24.34 9.11
C THR A 450 -1.32 25.00 7.89
N GLY A 451 -1.61 24.54 6.67
CA GLY A 451 -1.05 25.10 5.43
C GLY A 451 0.45 24.82 5.25
N PHE A 452 1.01 25.11 4.07
CA PHE A 452 2.38 24.67 3.69
C PHE A 452 3.51 25.23 4.58
N GLY A 453 3.29 26.41 5.20
CA GLY A 453 4.23 27.06 6.12
C GLY A 453 3.98 26.80 7.62
N GLY A 454 2.97 26.00 7.96
CA GLY A 454 2.67 25.62 9.34
C GLY A 454 3.54 24.48 9.86
N TRP A 455 3.64 24.36 11.19
CA TRP A 455 4.31 23.25 11.86
C TRP A 455 3.78 21.90 11.37
N LYS A 456 4.69 20.98 11.05
CA LYS A 456 4.38 19.63 10.59
C LYS A 456 4.69 18.62 11.67
N ASN A 457 3.74 17.74 11.95
CA ASN A 457 3.86 16.70 12.96
C ASN A 457 3.62 15.29 12.38
N SER A 458 3.05 15.16 11.19
CA SER A 458 2.74 13.89 10.56
C SER A 458 4.02 13.15 10.15
N PRO A 459 4.11 11.83 10.35
CA PRO A 459 5.22 11.03 9.83
C PRO A 459 5.25 11.02 8.29
N LYS A 460 4.15 11.45 7.65
CA LYS A 460 4.01 11.61 6.20
C LYS A 460 4.30 13.04 5.70
N ALA A 461 4.83 13.94 6.53
CA ALA A 461 5.06 15.32 6.11
C ALA A 461 5.98 15.39 4.88
N TYR A 462 5.57 16.15 3.86
CA TYR A 462 6.26 16.17 2.57
C TYR A 462 7.60 16.89 2.64
N GLY A 463 8.67 16.25 2.18
CA GLY A 463 10.03 16.79 2.24
C GLY A 463 10.97 16.06 3.19
N GLY A 464 10.54 14.91 3.72
CA GLY A 464 11.32 14.06 4.60
C GLY A 464 11.35 14.55 6.04
N TRP A 465 11.85 13.69 6.92
CA TRP A 465 11.91 14.00 8.36
C TRP A 465 12.95 15.07 8.69
N GLU A 466 13.96 15.24 7.84
CA GLU A 466 15.05 16.23 8.00
C GLU A 466 14.54 17.67 7.81
N LYS A 467 13.76 17.94 6.75
CA LYS A 467 13.34 19.30 6.40
C LYS A 467 12.42 19.96 7.43
N HIS A 468 11.71 19.17 8.22
CA HIS A 468 10.67 19.63 9.15
C HIS A 468 11.02 19.42 10.64
N ASN A 469 12.28 19.13 10.98
CA ASN A 469 12.70 18.77 12.35
C ASN A 469 11.88 17.60 12.96
N LEU A 470 11.43 16.68 12.12
CA LEU A 470 10.63 15.51 12.48
C LEU A 470 11.50 14.32 12.94
N PHE A 471 12.74 14.59 13.35
CA PHE A 471 13.69 13.57 13.81
C PHE A 471 13.16 12.75 14.99
N TYR A 472 12.20 13.28 15.74
CA TYR A 472 11.58 12.56 16.85
C TYR A 472 10.86 11.27 16.44
N TRP A 473 10.48 11.10 15.16
CA TRP A 473 9.91 9.83 14.70
C TRP A 473 10.90 8.66 14.76
N HIS A 474 12.21 8.92 14.80
CA HIS A 474 13.21 7.89 15.09
C HIS A 474 13.09 7.29 16.50
N TRP A 475 12.39 7.92 17.44
CA TRP A 475 12.08 7.28 18.73
C TRP A 475 11.22 6.02 18.58
N VAL A 476 10.47 5.91 17.48
CA VAL A 476 9.67 4.71 17.17
C VAL A 476 10.57 3.52 16.81
N ASP A 477 11.82 3.76 16.39
CA ASP A 477 12.80 2.67 16.16
C ASP A 477 13.04 1.86 17.45
N VAL A 478 12.82 2.44 18.64
CA VAL A 478 12.87 1.72 19.92
C VAL A 478 11.85 0.57 19.96
N LEU A 479 10.70 0.70 19.28
CA LEU A 479 9.72 -0.38 19.19
C LEU A 479 10.25 -1.60 18.43
N ILE A 480 11.20 -1.42 17.50
CA ILE A 480 11.88 -2.53 16.83
C ILE A 480 12.65 -3.36 17.86
N VAL A 481 13.44 -2.68 18.69
CA VAL A 481 14.25 -3.31 19.75
C VAL A 481 13.34 -4.01 20.76
N ILE A 482 12.26 -3.35 21.20
CA ILE A 482 11.28 -3.93 22.11
C ILE A 482 10.66 -5.18 21.49
N LYS A 483 10.22 -5.13 20.23
CA LYS A 483 9.59 -6.26 19.55
C LYS A 483 10.51 -7.48 19.42
N ILE A 484 11.77 -7.27 19.03
CA ILE A 484 12.78 -8.35 18.93
C ILE A 484 13.09 -8.91 20.33
N THR A 485 13.18 -8.05 21.34
CA THR A 485 13.41 -8.47 22.73
C THR A 485 12.25 -9.33 23.23
N LEU A 486 11.00 -8.91 23.00
CA LEU A 486 9.81 -9.68 23.36
C LEU A 486 9.76 -11.05 22.65
N ALA A 487 10.06 -11.10 21.34
CA ALA A 487 10.15 -12.35 20.60
C ALA A 487 11.18 -13.31 21.22
N THR A 488 12.34 -12.78 21.61
CA THR A 488 13.40 -13.56 22.27
C THR A 488 12.96 -14.05 23.65
N ILE A 489 12.30 -13.19 24.44
CA ILE A 489 11.77 -13.56 25.76
C ILE A 489 10.72 -14.67 25.64
N PHE A 490 9.83 -14.62 24.65
CA PHE A 490 8.83 -15.66 24.43
C PHE A 490 9.45 -17.01 24.08
N ILE A 491 10.40 -17.04 23.15
CA ILE A 491 11.12 -18.28 22.78
C ILE A 491 11.94 -18.80 23.97
N TYR A 492 12.62 -17.91 24.71
CA TYR A 492 13.38 -18.28 25.89
C TYR A 492 12.49 -18.88 26.98
N SER A 493 11.31 -18.30 27.23
CA SER A 493 10.37 -18.77 28.24
C SER A 493 9.89 -20.20 27.94
N LEU A 494 9.68 -20.54 26.66
CA LEU A 494 9.32 -21.90 26.27
C LEU A 494 10.40 -22.94 26.58
N HIS A 495 11.67 -22.62 26.32
CA HIS A 495 12.77 -23.57 26.52
C HIS A 495 13.26 -23.67 27.97
N TYR A 496 13.14 -22.60 28.75
CA TYR A 496 13.62 -22.53 30.14
C TYR A 496 12.47 -22.30 31.11
N ARG A 497 11.55 -23.28 31.16
CA ARG A 497 10.32 -23.19 31.95
C ARG A 497 10.54 -22.88 33.43
N ASP A 498 11.62 -23.40 34.01
CA ASP A 498 11.95 -23.24 35.43
C ASP A 498 12.65 -21.92 35.76
N SER A 499 13.03 -21.11 34.77
CA SER A 499 13.62 -19.80 35.03
C SER A 499 12.62 -18.85 35.72
N SER A 500 13.12 -17.97 36.58
CA SER A 500 12.28 -16.97 37.28
C SER A 500 11.50 -16.09 36.28
N LEU A 501 12.14 -15.73 35.17
CA LEU A 501 11.52 -15.00 34.07
C LEU A 501 10.37 -15.79 33.43
N SER A 502 10.59 -17.05 33.06
CA SER A 502 9.55 -17.89 32.46
C SER A 502 8.37 -18.11 33.40
N ARG A 503 8.62 -18.38 34.69
CA ARG A 503 7.56 -18.58 35.69
C ARG A 503 6.67 -17.34 35.88
N SER A 504 7.20 -16.15 35.61
CA SER A 504 6.43 -14.90 35.65
C SER A 504 5.57 -14.65 34.41
N ILE A 505 5.83 -15.37 33.31
CA ILE A 505 5.19 -15.16 32.01
C ILE A 505 4.25 -16.33 31.67
N ILE A 506 4.73 -17.58 31.72
CA ILE A 506 3.95 -18.75 31.35
C ILE A 506 2.85 -19.00 32.38
N ASN A 507 1.62 -19.23 31.90
CA ASN A 507 0.44 -19.48 32.71
C ASN A 507 0.07 -18.36 33.70
N GLN A 508 0.69 -17.17 33.58
CA GLN A 508 0.34 -15.97 34.33
C GLN A 508 -0.57 -15.08 33.46
N PRO A 509 -1.90 -15.05 33.71
CA PRO A 509 -2.86 -14.45 32.78
C PRO A 509 -2.60 -12.96 32.52
N LYS A 510 -2.24 -12.19 33.55
CA LYS A 510 -2.05 -10.74 33.45
C LYS A 510 -0.79 -10.37 32.65
N MET A 511 0.36 -10.91 33.02
CA MET A 511 1.63 -10.57 32.39
C MET A 511 1.71 -11.08 30.95
N SER A 512 1.28 -12.32 30.70
CA SER A 512 1.32 -12.91 29.36
C SER A 512 0.39 -12.19 28.38
N THR A 513 -0.81 -11.80 28.84
CA THR A 513 -1.74 -10.98 28.06
C THR A 513 -1.13 -9.62 27.74
N PHE A 514 -0.58 -8.93 28.74
CA PHE A 514 0.04 -7.62 28.55
C PHE A 514 1.20 -7.67 27.54
N LEU A 515 2.11 -8.65 27.67
CA LEU A 515 3.25 -8.79 26.76
C LEU A 515 2.81 -9.18 25.34
N SER A 516 1.79 -10.04 25.19
CA SER A 516 1.26 -10.43 23.88
C SER A 516 0.60 -9.23 23.17
N ILE A 517 -0.20 -8.45 23.89
CA ILE A 517 -0.80 -7.22 23.36
C ILE A 517 0.29 -6.21 23.00
N THR A 518 1.29 -6.01 23.87
CA THR A 518 2.40 -5.07 23.61
C THR A 518 3.18 -5.47 22.35
N PHE A 519 3.47 -6.76 22.17
CA PHE A 519 4.16 -7.27 21.00
C PHE A 519 3.39 -6.98 19.70
N TYR A 520 2.08 -7.22 19.72
CA TYR A 520 1.22 -6.99 18.57
C TYR A 520 1.03 -5.49 18.30
N MET A 521 0.86 -4.66 19.33
CA MET A 521 0.77 -3.22 19.17
C MET A 521 2.06 -2.61 18.62
N CYS A 522 3.24 -3.12 19.03
CA CYS A 522 4.51 -2.71 18.41
C CYS A 522 4.51 -2.98 16.90
N HIS A 523 3.96 -4.11 16.45
CA HIS A 523 3.81 -4.40 15.03
C HIS A 523 2.96 -3.34 14.31
N GLU A 524 1.78 -3.02 14.85
CA GLU A 524 0.86 -2.05 14.22
C GLU A 524 1.44 -0.63 14.17
N PHE A 525 2.08 -0.17 15.25
CA PHE A 525 2.75 1.15 15.25
C PHE A 525 3.90 1.22 14.24
N LEU A 526 4.72 0.16 14.14
CA LEU A 526 5.81 0.09 13.18
C LEU A 526 5.30 0.13 11.73
N LEU A 527 4.20 -0.54 11.42
CA LEU A 527 3.61 -0.50 10.08
C LEU A 527 2.98 0.85 9.75
N ALA A 528 2.13 1.38 10.63
CA ALA A 528 1.44 2.64 10.41
C ALA A 528 2.41 3.81 10.19
N ILE A 529 3.45 3.89 11.03
CA ILE A 529 4.45 4.96 10.97
C ILE A 529 5.50 4.65 9.91
N GLY A 530 5.90 3.39 9.75
CA GLY A 530 6.87 2.95 8.75
C GLY A 530 6.41 3.23 7.33
N PHE A 531 5.17 2.88 6.97
CA PHE A 531 4.62 3.19 5.64
C PHE A 531 4.50 4.70 5.41
N ALA A 532 3.99 5.45 6.39
CA ALA A 532 3.89 6.91 6.29
C ALA A 532 5.26 7.60 6.15
N GLY A 533 6.25 7.14 6.93
CA GLY A 533 7.63 7.62 6.90
C GLY A 533 8.35 7.26 5.61
N GLN A 534 8.13 6.06 5.08
CA GLN A 534 8.69 5.62 3.80
C GLN A 534 8.16 6.50 2.67
N ILE A 535 6.87 6.83 2.71
CA ILE A 535 6.24 7.75 1.75
C ILE A 535 6.82 9.17 1.85
N SER A 536 7.08 9.67 3.05
CA SER A 536 7.67 11.01 3.26
C SER A 536 9.11 11.12 2.74
N ASN A 537 9.93 10.08 2.95
CA ASN A 537 11.37 10.12 2.68
C ASN A 537 11.78 9.47 1.35
N GLY A 538 10.95 8.59 0.79
CA GLY A 538 11.25 7.82 -0.43
C GLY A 538 10.07 6.99 -0.92
N ALA A 539 8.98 7.65 -1.35
CA ALA A 539 7.75 7.00 -1.80
C ALA A 539 7.98 6.02 -2.96
N GLU A 540 8.93 6.30 -3.84
CA GLU A 540 9.36 5.41 -4.92
C GLU A 540 9.78 4.01 -4.47
N PHE A 541 10.28 3.87 -3.24
CA PHE A 541 10.76 2.60 -2.72
C PHE A 541 9.72 1.84 -1.89
N VAL A 542 8.50 2.35 -1.69
CA VAL A 542 7.54 1.80 -0.70
C VAL A 542 7.17 0.32 -0.91
N LEU A 543 7.14 -0.15 -2.15
CA LEU A 543 6.78 -1.52 -2.51
C LEU A 543 7.89 -2.54 -2.19
N ILE A 544 9.16 -2.11 -2.16
CA ILE A 544 10.31 -2.98 -1.86
C ILE A 544 10.27 -3.51 -0.41
N PRO A 545 10.21 -2.68 0.65
CA PRO A 545 10.10 -3.17 2.02
C PRO A 545 8.79 -3.92 2.26
N GLN A 546 7.70 -3.58 1.55
CA GLN A 546 6.44 -4.33 1.62
C GLN A 546 6.62 -5.76 1.12
N TYR A 547 7.26 -5.96 -0.04
CA TYR A 547 7.50 -7.30 -0.58
C TYR A 547 8.47 -8.11 0.29
N ILE A 548 9.57 -7.49 0.72
CA ILE A 548 10.54 -8.13 1.63
C ILE A 548 9.85 -8.51 2.95
N GLY A 549 9.05 -7.60 3.51
CA GLY A 549 8.25 -7.83 4.71
C GLY A 549 7.26 -8.98 4.55
N ALA A 550 6.53 -9.04 3.43
CA ALA A 550 5.58 -10.11 3.12
C ALA A 550 6.27 -11.47 2.94
N LEU A 551 7.43 -11.51 2.28
CA LEU A 551 8.24 -12.74 2.20
C LEU A 551 8.65 -13.21 3.60
N PHE A 552 9.22 -12.34 4.42
CA PHE A 552 9.61 -12.71 5.78
C PHE A 552 8.41 -13.17 6.60
N MET A 553 7.28 -12.49 6.50
CA MET A 553 6.04 -12.83 7.19
C MET A 553 5.64 -14.28 6.90
N ILE A 554 5.60 -14.68 5.63
CA ILE A 554 5.16 -16.02 5.22
C ILE A 554 6.22 -17.08 5.52
N PHE A 555 7.50 -16.82 5.24
CA PHE A 555 8.57 -17.76 5.56
C PHE A 555 8.66 -18.01 7.07
N LEU A 556 8.57 -16.96 7.88
CA LEU A 556 8.62 -17.08 9.33
C LEU A 556 7.35 -17.70 9.92
N ALA A 557 6.19 -17.54 9.28
CA ALA A 557 4.97 -18.26 9.65
C ALA A 557 5.15 -19.78 9.48
N PHE A 558 5.61 -20.25 8.31
CA PHE A 558 5.89 -21.68 8.10
C PHE A 558 7.03 -22.20 8.98
N TYR A 559 8.00 -21.35 9.29
CA TYR A 559 9.09 -21.68 10.21
C TYR A 559 8.61 -21.86 11.65
N SER A 560 7.77 -20.93 12.15
CA SER A 560 7.21 -20.98 13.50
C SER A 560 6.31 -22.20 13.67
N GLU A 561 5.53 -22.59 12.65
CA GLU A 561 4.77 -23.82 12.67
C GLU A 561 5.65 -25.07 12.79
N GLY A 562 6.71 -25.16 11.96
CA GLY A 562 7.65 -26.28 12.01
C GLY A 562 8.32 -26.40 13.38
N TYR A 563 8.68 -25.26 13.96
CA TYR A 563 9.21 -25.18 15.32
C TYR A 563 8.18 -25.66 16.38
N ILE A 564 6.93 -25.19 16.33
CA ILE A 564 5.89 -25.59 17.31
C ILE A 564 5.60 -27.10 17.22
N ILE A 565 5.56 -27.68 16.02
CA ILE A 565 5.35 -29.13 15.83
C ILE A 565 6.46 -29.94 16.49
N GLU A 566 7.73 -29.56 16.25
CA GLU A 566 8.87 -30.24 16.88
C GLU A 566 8.92 -30.02 18.39
N TYR A 567 8.56 -28.83 18.86
CA TYR A 567 8.50 -28.52 20.28
C TYR A 567 7.46 -29.40 21.00
N LYS A 568 6.27 -29.60 20.39
CA LYS A 568 5.19 -30.41 20.96
C LYS A 568 5.45 -31.92 20.88
N SER A 569 6.36 -32.39 20.02
CA SER A 569 6.65 -33.83 19.86
C SER A 569 7.57 -34.38 20.95
N HIS A 570 8.20 -33.53 21.75
CA HIS A 570 9.11 -33.92 22.82
C HIS A 570 8.46 -33.78 24.19
N ASP A 571 8.74 -34.74 25.07
CA ASP A 571 8.33 -34.72 26.46
C ASP A 571 9.20 -33.71 27.24
N PRO A 572 8.61 -32.76 28.00
CA PRO A 572 9.36 -31.87 28.89
C PRO A 572 10.33 -32.58 29.86
N ALA A 573 10.09 -33.84 30.21
CA ALA A 573 10.95 -34.61 31.11
C ALA A 573 12.23 -35.16 30.45
N HIS A 574 12.26 -35.30 29.12
CA HIS A 574 13.41 -35.84 28.37
C HIS A 574 13.76 -34.88 27.24
N TRP A 575 14.39 -33.76 27.60
CA TRP A 575 14.61 -32.67 26.65
C TRP A 575 15.74 -33.01 25.66
N PRO A 576 15.51 -32.94 24.34
CA PRO A 576 16.47 -33.39 23.32
C PRO A 576 17.76 -32.56 23.27
N THR A 577 17.80 -31.41 23.96
CA THR A 577 18.96 -30.52 24.03
C THR A 577 19.61 -30.48 25.42
N GLU A 578 19.20 -31.38 26.32
CA GLU A 578 19.82 -31.53 27.63
C GLU A 578 21.30 -31.93 27.47
N GLY A 579 22.19 -31.24 28.19
CA GLY A 579 23.64 -31.43 28.08
C GLY A 579 24.31 -30.81 26.85
N MET A 580 23.57 -30.17 25.93
CA MET A 580 24.14 -29.45 24.79
C MET A 580 24.53 -28.01 25.15
N THR A 581 25.61 -27.48 24.55
CA THR A 581 25.94 -26.05 24.62
C THR A 581 24.83 -25.20 24.00
N LYS A 582 24.57 -23.99 24.52
CA LYS A 582 23.50 -23.07 24.05
C LYS A 582 23.46 -22.91 22.52
N TRP A 583 24.61 -22.78 21.87
CA TRP A 583 24.70 -22.66 20.41
C TRP A 583 24.30 -23.95 19.68
N LYS A 584 24.79 -25.12 20.12
CA LYS A 584 24.39 -26.42 19.54
C LYS A 584 22.90 -26.70 19.75
N ALA A 585 22.34 -26.33 20.90
CA ALA A 585 20.91 -26.44 21.17
C ALA A 585 20.11 -25.54 20.20
N PHE A 586 20.50 -24.29 20.03
CA PHE A 586 19.87 -23.38 19.06
C PHE A 586 19.95 -23.94 17.63
N CYS A 587 21.13 -24.38 17.18
CA CYS A 587 21.30 -24.99 15.86
C CYS A 587 20.48 -26.27 15.69
N TYR A 588 20.31 -27.08 16.74
CA TYR A 588 19.45 -28.26 16.71
C TYR A 588 18.01 -27.86 16.42
N TRP A 589 17.44 -26.94 17.21
CA TRP A 589 16.07 -26.46 17.02
C TRP A 589 15.88 -25.82 15.65
N CYS A 590 16.83 -25.00 15.21
CA CYS A 590 16.76 -24.40 13.88
C CYS A 590 16.78 -25.45 12.77
N LYS A 591 17.67 -26.44 12.85
CA LYS A 591 17.78 -27.51 11.85
C LYS A 591 16.52 -28.37 11.79
N ARG A 592 15.95 -28.71 12.95
CA ARG A 592 14.73 -29.52 13.04
C ARG A 592 13.51 -28.76 12.53
N ALA A 593 13.35 -27.49 12.93
CA ALA A 593 12.31 -26.61 12.41
C ALA A 593 12.41 -26.49 10.89
N THR A 594 13.59 -26.18 10.33
CA THR A 594 13.81 -26.10 8.89
C THR A 594 13.46 -27.40 8.16
N LYS A 595 13.79 -28.57 8.72
CA LYS A 595 13.48 -29.86 8.09
C LYS A 595 11.95 -30.07 7.97
N ILE A 596 11.20 -29.76 9.01
CA ILE A 596 9.74 -29.88 9.02
C ILE A 596 9.12 -28.83 8.11
N THR A 597 9.60 -27.59 8.18
CA THR A 597 9.16 -26.50 7.31
C THR A 597 9.37 -26.82 5.83
N ASN A 598 10.54 -27.35 5.45
CA ASN A 598 10.80 -27.77 4.06
C ASN A 598 9.87 -28.91 3.61
N ASN A 599 9.56 -29.85 4.49
CA ASN A 599 8.58 -30.90 4.19
C ASN A 599 7.18 -30.32 4.01
N ASN A 600 6.75 -29.40 4.88
CA ASN A 600 5.45 -28.74 4.78
C ASN A 600 5.36 -27.90 3.51
N ILE A 601 6.36 -27.08 3.21
CA ILE A 601 6.44 -26.29 1.98
C ILE A 601 6.43 -27.22 0.76
N SER A 602 7.26 -28.26 0.73
CA SER A 602 7.29 -29.20 -0.41
C SER A 602 5.96 -29.93 -0.57
N TYR A 603 5.29 -30.30 0.51
CA TYR A 603 3.97 -30.94 0.46
C TYR A 603 2.93 -29.98 -0.11
N VAL A 604 2.96 -28.70 0.32
CA VAL A 604 2.05 -27.67 -0.17
C VAL A 604 2.30 -27.38 -1.66
N PHE A 605 3.56 -27.17 -2.07
CA PHE A 605 3.92 -26.91 -3.46
C PHE A 605 3.55 -28.07 -4.41
N LYS A 606 3.88 -29.32 -4.05
CA LYS A 606 3.62 -30.49 -4.91
C LYS A 606 2.13 -30.80 -5.04
N ASN A 607 1.38 -30.75 -3.94
CA ASN A 607 -0.02 -31.19 -3.96
C ASN A 607 -1.00 -30.07 -4.34
N TYR A 608 -0.63 -28.80 -4.16
CA TYR A 608 -1.58 -27.69 -4.30
C TYR A 608 -1.15 -26.67 -5.35
N LEU A 609 0.13 -26.26 -5.41
CA LEU A 609 0.58 -25.28 -6.39
C LEU A 609 0.65 -25.88 -7.80
N PHE A 610 1.33 -27.02 -7.97
CA PHE A 610 1.44 -27.69 -9.28
C PHE A 610 0.10 -28.21 -9.80
N ARG A 611 -0.74 -28.81 -8.95
CA ARG A 611 -2.08 -29.28 -9.37
C ARG A 611 -3.02 -28.12 -9.71
N GLY A 612 -2.95 -27.00 -8.98
CA GLY A 612 -3.71 -25.79 -9.31
C GLY A 612 -3.23 -25.10 -10.57
N PHE A 613 -1.92 -25.03 -10.81
CA PHE A 613 -1.34 -24.46 -12.02
C PHE A 613 -1.67 -25.31 -13.27
N VAL A 614 -1.62 -26.64 -13.17
CA VAL A 614 -2.04 -27.56 -14.24
C VAL A 614 -3.52 -27.41 -14.56
N PHE A 615 -4.39 -27.22 -13.56
CA PHE A 615 -5.81 -26.97 -13.78
C PHE A 615 -6.09 -25.58 -14.39
N PHE A 616 -5.32 -24.55 -13.99
CA PHE A 616 -5.38 -23.21 -14.57
C PHE A 616 -5.03 -23.24 -16.06
N ILE A 617 -4.03 -24.02 -16.47
CA ILE A 617 -3.69 -24.23 -17.89
C ILE A 617 -4.81 -24.98 -18.64
N ILE A 618 -5.46 -25.96 -18.00
CA ILE A 618 -6.53 -26.77 -18.63
C ILE A 618 -7.83 -25.96 -18.83
N PHE A 619 -8.08 -24.90 -18.06
CA PHE A 619 -9.27 -24.05 -18.19
C PHE A 619 -9.03 -22.72 -18.91
N TYR A 620 -7.78 -22.41 -19.26
CA TYR A 620 -7.40 -21.20 -20.01
C TYR A 620 -6.82 -21.48 -21.41
N ILE A 621 -6.79 -22.76 -21.81
CA ILE A 621 -6.76 -23.24 -23.21
C ILE A 621 -8.17 -23.76 -23.51
#